data_AF-A0A7E5WV02-F1
#
_entry.id   AF-A0A7E5WV02-F1
#
_cell.length_a   1.000
_cell.length_b   1.000
_cell.length_c   1.000
_cell.angle_alpha   90.00
_cell.angle_beta   90.00
_cell.angle_gamma   90.00
#
_symmetry.space_group_name_H-M   'P 1'
#
loop_
_entity.id
_entity.type
_entity.pdbx_description
1 polymer ?
#
loop_
_entity_poly.entity_id
_entity_poly.type
_entity_poly.pdbx_seq_one_letter_code
_entity_poly.pdbx_strand_id
1 'polypeptide(L)'
;MYKGSNYAWRSQDETQSNELSLRERREELRMAALTDGFYSLQSPTAGHELIAAIRPVFWDWLEWRHGALTYRLTQVLTGHGCFGKYLCRIGRELTEECHHCEAPEDDAMHTLLVCPAWANNRRDLVAKIGEPALSLTDVISAMVRSECAWQAVADYCENTMATKEAAERVRESSSDIPSRRRRPRRQRQNDLRPP
;
A
#
# COMPACT_ATOMS: atom_id res chain seq x y z
N MET A 1 21.69 45.58 -48.47
CA MET A 1 22.13 45.26 -47.09
C MET A 1 21.06 44.38 -46.44
N TYR A 2 21.25 43.05 -46.44
CA TYR A 2 20.37 42.13 -45.71
C TYR A 2 21.06 41.74 -44.40
N LYS A 3 20.56 42.23 -43.26
CA LYS A 3 20.86 41.68 -41.93
C LYS A 3 19.67 40.81 -41.54
N GLY A 4 19.66 39.57 -42.03
CA GLY A 4 18.66 38.57 -41.67
C GLY A 4 19.27 37.49 -40.82
N SER A 5 18.67 37.25 -39.65
CA SER A 5 18.75 36.02 -38.85
C SER A 5 20.12 35.63 -38.28
N ASN A 6 20.44 36.13 -37.09
CA ASN A 6 21.54 35.63 -36.25
C ASN A 6 21.11 35.37 -34.80
N TYR A 7 19.79 35.34 -34.54
CA TYR A 7 19.22 35.36 -33.18
C TYR A 7 18.24 34.23 -32.88
N ALA A 8 17.73 33.52 -33.89
CA ALA A 8 16.75 32.43 -33.68
C ALA A 8 17.34 31.26 -32.88
N TRP A 9 18.60 30.87 -33.16
CA TRP A 9 19.27 29.83 -32.38
C TRP A 9 19.58 30.29 -30.96
N ARG A 10 19.92 31.57 -30.74
CA ARG A 10 20.27 32.08 -29.39
C ARG A 10 19.04 32.11 -28.49
N SER A 11 17.86 32.46 -29.03
CA SER A 11 16.59 32.36 -28.31
C SER A 11 16.16 30.92 -28.04
N GLN A 12 16.46 29.98 -28.95
CA GLN A 12 16.24 28.54 -28.72
C GLN A 12 17.19 27.98 -27.65
N ASP A 13 18.46 28.41 -27.64
CA ASP A 13 19.46 28.01 -26.65
C ASP A 13 19.13 28.58 -25.26
N GLU A 14 18.69 29.84 -25.18
CA GLU A 14 18.24 30.47 -23.93
C GLU A 14 16.96 29.84 -23.37
N THR A 15 16.00 29.49 -24.22
CA THR A 15 14.77 28.81 -23.78
C THR A 15 15.06 27.38 -23.33
N GLN A 16 15.88 26.63 -24.06
CA GLN A 16 16.30 25.28 -23.70
C GLN A 16 17.17 25.25 -22.43
N SER A 17 18.06 26.23 -22.27
CA SER A 17 18.85 26.43 -21.05
C SER A 17 17.97 26.79 -19.84
N ASN A 18 16.97 27.65 -20.02
CA ASN A 18 15.99 27.96 -18.97
C ASN A 18 15.12 26.75 -18.62
N GLU A 19 14.66 25.96 -19.60
CA GLU A 19 13.90 24.73 -19.34
C GLU A 19 14.72 23.68 -18.58
N LEU A 20 15.99 23.50 -18.95
CA LEU A 20 16.94 22.64 -18.22
C LEU A 20 17.13 23.15 -16.79
N SER A 21 17.37 24.45 -16.60
CA SER A 21 17.51 25.06 -15.26
C SER A 21 16.26 24.92 -14.40
N LEU A 22 15.06 25.09 -14.98
CA LEU A 22 13.79 24.87 -14.28
C LEU A 22 13.58 23.41 -13.90
N ARG A 23 13.99 22.48 -14.77
CA ARG A 23 13.93 21.04 -14.52
C ARG A 23 14.89 20.64 -13.40
N GLU A 24 16.14 21.10 -13.45
CA GLU A 24 17.16 20.89 -12.41
C GLU A 24 16.64 21.41 -11.07
N ARG A 25 16.14 22.65 -11.04
CA ARG A 25 15.58 23.25 -9.83
C ARG A 25 14.36 22.50 -9.29
N ARG A 26 13.52 21.95 -10.17
CA ARG A 26 12.38 21.10 -9.77
C ARG A 26 12.84 19.78 -9.18
N GLU A 27 13.87 19.16 -9.76
CA GLU A 27 14.48 17.93 -9.26
C GLU A 27 15.15 18.17 -7.90
N GLU A 28 15.87 19.28 -7.72
CA GLU A 28 16.43 19.72 -6.42
C GLU A 28 15.34 19.89 -5.35
N LEU A 29 14.28 20.65 -5.64
CA LEU A 29 13.18 20.85 -4.69
C LEU A 29 12.46 19.54 -4.36
N ARG A 30 12.29 18.65 -5.35
CA ARG A 30 11.75 17.30 -5.13
C ARG A 30 12.65 16.52 -4.19
N MET A 31 13.95 16.48 -4.44
CA MET A 31 14.89 15.75 -3.60
C MET A 31 14.95 16.31 -2.18
N ALA A 32 14.90 17.64 -2.02
CA ALA A 32 14.83 18.27 -0.71
C ALA A 32 13.55 17.86 0.06
N ALA A 33 12.39 17.90 -0.60
CA ALA A 33 11.12 17.48 0.00
C ALA A 33 11.08 15.99 0.35
N LEU A 34 11.61 15.11 -0.50
CA LEU A 34 11.69 13.67 -0.23
C LEU A 34 12.65 13.37 0.93
N THR A 35 13.76 14.09 0.99
CA THR A 35 14.74 13.97 2.08
C THR A 35 14.14 14.41 3.41
N ASP A 36 13.45 15.55 3.45
CA ASP A 36 12.72 16.02 4.63
C ASP A 36 11.66 15.00 5.08
N GLY A 37 10.89 14.47 4.13
CA GLY A 37 9.94 13.39 4.38
C GLY A 37 10.60 12.14 4.98
N PHE A 38 11.74 11.70 4.44
CA PHE A 38 12.48 10.55 4.96
C PHE A 38 12.91 10.75 6.43
N TYR A 39 13.41 11.95 6.78
CA TYR A 39 13.79 12.26 8.15
C TYR A 39 12.57 12.35 9.09
N SER A 40 11.44 12.89 8.63
CA SER A 40 10.19 12.91 9.40
C SER A 40 9.71 11.50 9.77
N LEU A 41 9.88 10.53 8.88
CA LEU A 41 9.51 9.12 9.12
C LEU A 41 10.35 8.41 10.19
N GLN A 42 11.40 9.04 10.74
CA GLN A 42 12.14 8.49 11.88
C GLN A 42 11.34 8.50 13.18
N SER A 43 10.36 9.39 13.29
CA SER A 43 9.49 9.56 14.47
C SER A 43 8.01 9.57 14.05
N PRO A 44 7.48 8.43 13.56
CA PRO A 44 6.11 8.38 13.05
C PRO A 44 5.09 8.53 14.18
N THR A 45 3.94 9.14 13.88
CA THR A 45 2.82 9.25 14.84
C THR A 45 1.81 8.10 14.71
N ALA A 46 1.81 7.41 13.57
CA ALA A 46 0.97 6.25 13.27
C ALA A 46 1.66 5.36 12.23
N GLY A 47 1.20 4.11 12.09
CA GLY A 47 1.75 3.20 11.07
C GLY A 47 3.21 2.79 11.32
N HIS A 48 3.63 2.75 12.59
CA HIS A 48 5.00 2.46 13.02
C HIS A 48 5.61 1.24 12.32
N GLU A 49 4.87 0.12 12.24
CA GLU A 49 5.35 -1.13 11.60
C GLU A 49 5.57 -0.97 10.10
N LEU A 50 4.59 -0.40 9.37
CA LEU A 50 4.71 -0.15 7.93
C LEU A 50 5.86 0.82 7.63
N ILE A 51 6.00 1.89 8.43
CA ILE A 51 7.07 2.87 8.25
C ILE A 51 8.42 2.23 8.55
N ALA A 52 8.54 1.43 9.61
CA ALA A 52 9.75 0.67 9.90
C ALA A 52 10.12 -0.28 8.75
N ALA A 53 9.14 -0.87 8.07
CA ALA A 53 9.36 -1.77 6.95
C ALA A 53 9.70 -1.06 5.62
N ILE A 54 9.16 0.14 5.37
CA ILE A 54 9.46 0.93 4.16
C ILE A 54 10.80 1.65 4.29
N ARG A 55 11.16 2.15 5.48
CA ARG A 55 12.36 2.98 5.69
C ARG A 55 13.65 2.42 5.07
N PRO A 56 13.99 1.13 5.21
CA PRO A 56 15.18 0.55 4.60
C PRO A 56 15.21 0.60 3.08
N VAL A 57 14.03 0.67 2.43
CA VAL A 57 13.84 0.66 0.98
C VAL A 57 13.10 1.89 0.49
N PHE A 58 13.18 3.01 1.22
CA PHE A 58 12.36 4.20 1.00
C PHE A 58 12.51 4.78 -0.42
N TRP A 59 13.74 4.89 -0.91
CA TRP A 59 14.01 5.42 -2.25
C TRP A 59 13.47 4.51 -3.34
N ASP A 60 13.75 3.21 -3.23
CA ASP A 60 13.24 2.23 -4.18
C ASP A 60 11.70 2.17 -4.14
N TRP A 61 11.08 2.30 -2.97
CA TRP A 61 9.62 2.37 -2.79
C TRP A 61 9.00 3.60 -3.48
N LEU A 62 9.67 4.75 -3.46
CA LEU A 62 9.20 5.96 -4.15
C LEU A 62 9.35 5.88 -5.66
N GLU A 63 10.36 5.15 -6.14
CA GLU A 63 10.64 4.97 -7.55
C GLU A 63 9.87 3.78 -8.16
N TRP A 64 9.34 2.91 -7.30
CA TRP A 64 8.67 1.67 -7.66
C TRP A 64 7.57 1.86 -8.73
N ARG A 65 7.63 1.04 -9.79
CA ARG A 65 6.74 1.14 -10.97
C ARG A 65 5.95 -0.13 -11.30
N HIS A 66 6.06 -1.18 -10.51
CA HIS A 66 5.50 -2.48 -10.90
C HIS A 66 3.97 -2.55 -10.79
N GLY A 67 3.35 -1.67 -10.02
CA GLY A 67 1.89 -1.57 -9.91
C GLY A 67 1.44 -0.59 -8.85
N ALA A 68 0.13 -0.53 -8.62
CA ALA A 68 -0.47 0.27 -7.55
C ALA A 68 -0.78 -0.60 -6.33
N LEU A 69 -0.87 0.01 -5.14
CA LEU A 69 -1.40 -0.69 -3.97
C LEU A 69 -2.88 -1.01 -4.19
N THR A 70 -3.22 -2.30 -4.24
CA THR A 70 -4.64 -2.72 -4.33
C THR A 70 -5.37 -2.46 -3.01
N TYR A 71 -6.70 -2.49 -3.03
CA TYR A 71 -7.52 -2.29 -1.83
C TYR A 71 -7.12 -3.22 -0.68
N ARG A 72 -7.03 -4.53 -0.96
CA ARG A 72 -6.69 -5.56 0.05
C ARG A 72 -5.22 -5.56 0.43
N LEU A 73 -4.33 -5.28 -0.52
CA LEU A 73 -2.91 -5.08 -0.20
C LEU A 73 -2.73 -3.90 0.76
N THR A 74 -3.38 -2.77 0.49
CA THR A 74 -3.36 -1.59 1.38
C THR A 74 -3.89 -1.93 2.77
N GLN A 75 -4.98 -2.70 2.86
CA GLN A 75 -5.52 -3.17 4.14
C GLN A 75 -4.50 -4.00 4.93
N VAL A 76 -3.84 -4.97 4.28
CA VAL A 76 -2.79 -5.79 4.91
C VAL A 76 -1.64 -4.91 5.38
N LEU A 77 -1.08 -4.05 4.52
CA LEU A 77 0.06 -3.19 4.87
C LEU A 77 -0.24 -2.21 6.02
N THR A 78 -1.49 -1.82 6.19
CA THR A 78 -1.90 -0.85 7.21
C THR A 78 -2.54 -1.50 8.44
N GLY A 79 -2.72 -2.83 8.46
CA GLY A 79 -3.43 -3.52 9.54
C GLY A 79 -4.92 -3.16 9.66
N HIS A 80 -5.57 -2.83 8.54
CA HIS A 80 -6.99 -2.45 8.48
C HIS A 80 -7.84 -3.55 7.83
N GLY A 81 -9.15 -3.50 8.00
CA GLY A 81 -10.10 -4.38 7.31
C GLY A 81 -10.70 -5.42 8.24
N CYS A 82 -10.74 -6.68 7.81
CA CYS A 82 -11.43 -7.77 8.52
C CYS A 82 -10.53 -8.53 9.51
N PHE A 83 -9.52 -7.86 10.06
CA PHE A 83 -8.63 -8.41 11.08
C PHE A 83 -9.28 -8.30 12.46
N GLY A 84 -9.27 -9.36 13.27
CA GLY A 84 -9.84 -9.38 14.62
C GLY A 84 -9.38 -8.20 15.47
N LYS A 85 -8.07 -7.93 15.53
CA LYS A 85 -7.48 -6.77 16.24
C LYS A 85 -8.07 -5.45 15.79
N TYR A 86 -8.19 -5.24 14.48
CA TYR A 86 -8.77 -4.01 13.93
C TYR A 86 -10.26 -3.89 14.25
N LEU A 87 -11.03 -4.96 14.05
CA LEU A 87 -12.47 -4.98 14.25
C LEU A 87 -12.84 -4.79 15.72
N CYS A 88 -12.10 -5.39 16.64
CA CYS A 88 -12.25 -5.19 18.09
C CYS A 88 -12.03 -3.72 18.46
N ARG A 89 -10.93 -3.12 17.99
CA ARG A 89 -10.59 -1.70 18.22
C ARG A 89 -11.71 -0.73 17.80
N ILE A 90 -12.47 -1.07 16.75
CA ILE A 90 -13.58 -0.24 16.25
C ILE A 90 -14.97 -0.71 16.76
N GLY A 91 -15.01 -1.63 17.73
CA GLY A 91 -16.24 -2.11 18.36
C GLY A 91 -17.12 -2.97 17.46
N ARG A 92 -16.55 -3.59 16.42
CA ARG A 92 -17.23 -4.50 15.49
C ARG A 92 -17.03 -5.97 15.85
N GLU A 93 -16.01 -6.30 16.62
CA GLU A 93 -15.83 -7.64 17.20
C GLU A 93 -15.64 -7.50 18.72
N LEU A 94 -15.92 -8.58 19.47
CA LEU A 94 -15.78 -8.59 20.94
C LEU A 94 -14.35 -8.96 21.37
N THR A 95 -13.64 -9.70 20.53
CA THR A 95 -12.30 -10.20 20.79
C THR A 95 -11.39 -9.88 19.60
N GLU A 96 -10.09 -9.91 19.84
CA GLU A 96 -9.07 -9.72 18.81
C GLU A 96 -8.69 -11.04 18.11
N GLU A 97 -9.31 -12.15 18.52
CA GLU A 97 -8.93 -13.51 18.16
C GLU A 97 -9.08 -13.78 16.66
N CYS A 98 -8.25 -14.70 16.16
CA CYS A 98 -8.37 -15.16 14.80
C CYS A 98 -9.60 -16.06 14.64
N HIS A 99 -10.47 -15.73 13.69
CA HIS A 99 -11.60 -16.62 13.35
C HIS A 99 -11.21 -17.81 12.46
N HIS A 100 -9.93 -17.90 12.07
CA HIS A 100 -9.43 -18.92 11.14
C HIS A 100 -8.43 -19.88 11.80
N CYS A 101 -7.97 -19.60 13.02
CA CYS A 101 -7.12 -20.47 13.82
C CYS A 101 -7.26 -20.11 15.31
N GLU A 102 -6.55 -20.80 16.20
CA GLU A 102 -6.66 -20.60 17.65
C GLU A 102 -5.80 -19.43 18.19
N ALA A 103 -5.29 -18.55 17.32
CA ALA A 103 -4.46 -17.44 17.76
C ALA A 103 -5.28 -16.38 18.51
N PRO A 104 -4.78 -15.86 19.64
CA PRO A 104 -5.50 -14.89 20.48
C PRO A 104 -5.60 -13.50 19.84
N GLU A 105 -4.76 -13.22 18.84
CA GLU A 105 -4.71 -11.94 18.14
C GLU A 105 -4.60 -12.17 16.63
N ASP A 106 -5.51 -11.58 15.87
CA ASP A 106 -5.53 -11.55 14.41
C ASP A 106 -5.21 -10.14 13.93
N ASP A 107 -3.94 -9.91 13.70
CA ASP A 107 -3.43 -8.75 12.97
C ASP A 107 -3.00 -9.14 11.54
N ALA A 108 -2.57 -8.15 10.77
CA ALA A 108 -2.11 -8.38 9.41
C ALA A 108 -0.86 -9.26 9.36
N MET A 109 0.04 -9.13 10.33
CA MET A 109 1.30 -9.90 10.38
C MET A 109 1.04 -11.37 10.67
N HIS A 110 0.14 -11.66 11.61
CA HIS A 110 -0.37 -12.99 11.86
C HIS A 110 -0.97 -13.60 10.59
N THR A 111 -1.87 -12.88 9.91
CA THR A 111 -2.47 -13.36 8.66
C THR A 111 -1.42 -13.58 7.56
N LEU A 112 -0.44 -12.68 7.42
CA LEU A 112 0.57 -12.71 6.35
C LEU A 112 1.64 -13.78 6.58
N LEU A 113 2.03 -14.05 7.83
CA LEU A 113 3.23 -14.84 8.13
C LEU A 113 2.97 -16.10 8.99
N VAL A 114 1.93 -16.12 9.82
CA VAL A 114 1.80 -17.12 10.89
C VAL A 114 0.60 -18.05 10.69
N CYS A 115 -0.58 -17.48 10.42
CA CYS A 115 -1.86 -18.15 10.51
C CYS A 115 -1.90 -19.46 9.71
N PRO A 116 -2.11 -20.63 10.34
CA PRO A 116 -2.05 -21.91 9.64
C PRO A 116 -3.12 -22.04 8.54
N ALA A 117 -4.24 -21.33 8.64
CA ALA A 117 -5.28 -21.30 7.61
C ALA A 117 -4.78 -20.85 6.23
N TRP A 118 -3.74 -20.01 6.20
CA TRP A 118 -3.17 -19.46 4.96
C TRP A 118 -1.85 -20.11 4.57
N ALA A 119 -1.49 -21.26 5.16
CA ALA A 119 -0.20 -21.91 4.94
C ALA A 119 0.05 -22.28 3.47
N ASN A 120 -0.97 -22.72 2.74
CA ASN A 120 -0.83 -23.02 1.31
C ASN A 120 -0.61 -21.75 0.50
N ASN A 121 -1.44 -20.71 0.70
CA ASN A 121 -1.28 -19.41 0.04
C ASN A 121 0.11 -18.82 0.32
N ARG A 122 0.60 -18.93 1.57
CA ARG A 122 1.95 -18.47 1.93
C ARG A 122 3.04 -19.28 1.27
N ARG A 123 2.87 -20.61 1.15
CA ARG A 123 3.83 -21.45 0.44
C ARG A 123 3.98 -21.02 -1.02
N ASP A 124 2.87 -20.74 -1.69
CA ASP A 124 2.86 -20.25 -3.07
C ASP A 124 3.51 -18.86 -3.18
N LEU A 125 3.27 -17.99 -2.19
CA LEU A 125 3.92 -16.69 -2.10
C LEU A 125 5.44 -16.84 -1.95
N VAL A 126 5.90 -17.64 -0.98
CA VAL A 126 7.32 -17.89 -0.71
C VAL A 126 8.03 -18.48 -1.93
N ALA A 127 7.38 -19.39 -2.66
CA ALA A 127 7.92 -19.95 -3.89
C ALA A 127 8.17 -18.89 -4.98
N LYS A 128 7.41 -17.80 -5.00
CA LYS A 128 7.56 -16.69 -5.97
C LYS A 128 8.55 -15.62 -5.50
N ILE A 129 8.60 -15.31 -4.21
CA ILE A 129 9.44 -14.24 -3.68
C ILE A 129 10.83 -14.72 -3.19
N GLY A 130 11.01 -16.02 -2.98
CA GLY A 130 12.23 -16.62 -2.45
C GLY A 130 12.24 -16.77 -0.92
N GLU A 131 12.99 -17.76 -0.43
CA GLU A 131 13.12 -18.07 1.01
C GLU A 131 14.12 -17.15 1.75
N PRO A 132 13.87 -16.80 3.03
CA PRO A 132 12.57 -16.66 3.66
C PRO A 132 12.30 -15.18 4.00
N ALA A 133 11.28 -14.60 3.37
CA ALA A 133 10.70 -13.34 3.83
C ALA A 133 9.88 -13.61 5.11
N LEU A 134 10.45 -13.27 6.27
CA LEU A 134 9.84 -13.53 7.59
C LEU A 134 9.44 -12.24 8.32
N SER A 135 9.44 -11.12 7.60
CA SER A 135 9.03 -9.82 8.12
C SER A 135 8.29 -9.00 7.06
N LEU A 136 7.58 -7.96 7.50
CA LEU A 136 6.96 -6.99 6.59
C LEU A 136 8.00 -6.31 5.69
N THR A 137 9.19 -6.04 6.24
CA THR A 137 10.32 -5.46 5.51
C THR A 137 10.73 -6.34 4.33
N ASP A 138 10.80 -7.66 4.53
CA ASP A 138 11.22 -8.58 3.48
C ASP A 138 10.18 -8.63 2.35
N VAL A 139 8.89 -8.66 2.70
CA VAL A 139 7.80 -8.62 1.73
C VAL A 139 7.84 -7.33 0.92
N ILE A 140 7.96 -6.18 1.58
CA ILE A 140 8.03 -4.87 0.90
C ILE A 140 9.29 -4.79 0.02
N SER A 141 10.44 -5.24 0.52
CA SER A 141 11.69 -5.27 -0.24
C SER A 141 11.57 -6.13 -1.50
N ALA A 142 10.90 -7.28 -1.41
CA ALA A 142 10.65 -8.14 -2.56
C ALA A 142 9.72 -7.48 -3.58
N MET A 143 8.62 -6.87 -3.13
CA MET A 143 7.66 -6.15 -3.99
C MET A 143 8.32 -5.04 -4.80
N VAL A 144 9.21 -4.29 -4.15
CA VAL A 144 9.88 -3.14 -4.78
C VAL A 144 10.91 -3.59 -5.82
N ARG A 145 11.57 -4.73 -5.60
CA ARG A 145 12.64 -5.24 -6.47
C ARG A 145 12.16 -6.06 -7.67
N SER A 146 10.93 -6.56 -7.66
CA SER A 146 10.44 -7.48 -8.68
C SER A 146 8.94 -7.33 -8.91
N GLU A 147 8.56 -7.10 -10.17
CA GLU A 147 7.16 -7.06 -10.59
C GLU A 147 6.44 -8.39 -10.34
N CYS A 148 7.12 -9.51 -10.57
CA CYS A 148 6.57 -10.83 -10.28
C CYS A 148 6.33 -11.02 -8.78
N ALA A 149 7.25 -10.54 -7.93
CA ALA A 149 7.09 -10.60 -6.48
C ALA A 149 5.96 -9.68 -6.00
N TRP A 150 5.86 -8.48 -6.57
CA TRP A 150 4.73 -7.59 -6.30
C TRP A 150 3.38 -8.25 -6.66
N GLN A 151 3.26 -8.80 -7.87
CA GLN A 151 2.04 -9.46 -8.31
C GLN A 151 1.70 -10.64 -7.40
N ALA A 152 2.71 -11.43 -6.99
CA ALA A 152 2.53 -12.53 -6.04
C ALA A 152 1.95 -12.07 -4.70
N VAL A 153 2.47 -10.97 -4.14
CA VAL A 153 1.97 -10.39 -2.89
C VAL A 153 0.56 -9.84 -3.08
N ALA A 154 0.30 -9.15 -4.19
CA ALA A 154 -1.03 -8.63 -4.49
C ALA A 154 -2.07 -9.77 -4.60
N ASP A 155 -1.75 -10.85 -5.31
CA ASP A 155 -2.61 -12.04 -5.45
C ASP A 155 -2.83 -12.73 -4.10
N TYR A 156 -1.78 -12.87 -3.29
CA TYR A 156 -1.89 -13.42 -1.93
C TYR A 156 -2.85 -12.61 -1.08
N CYS A 157 -2.69 -11.28 -1.06
CA CYS A 157 -3.53 -10.38 -0.30
C CYS A 157 -4.98 -10.42 -0.81
N GLU A 158 -5.18 -10.45 -2.13
CA GLU A 158 -6.50 -10.53 -2.75
C GLU A 158 -7.24 -11.80 -2.32
N ASN A 159 -6.64 -12.97 -2.52
CA ASN A 159 -7.27 -14.26 -2.22
C ASN A 159 -7.55 -14.44 -0.72
N THR A 160 -6.55 -14.10 0.11
CA THR A 160 -6.64 -14.26 1.57
C THR A 160 -7.69 -13.31 2.16
N MET A 161 -7.62 -12.02 1.82
CA MET A 161 -8.55 -11.03 2.36
C MET A 161 -9.97 -11.19 1.79
N ALA A 162 -10.13 -11.57 0.52
CA ALA A 162 -11.46 -11.86 -0.02
C ALA A 162 -12.16 -12.99 0.77
N THR A 163 -11.40 -14.04 1.13
CA THR A 163 -11.90 -15.15 1.94
C THR A 163 -12.23 -14.71 3.37
N LYS A 164 -11.34 -13.95 4.02
CA LYS A 164 -11.59 -13.41 5.37
C LYS A 164 -12.82 -12.50 5.41
N GLU A 165 -12.95 -11.59 4.45
CA GLU A 165 -14.10 -10.69 4.33
C GLU A 165 -15.39 -11.46 4.07
N ALA A 166 -15.36 -12.54 3.28
CA ALA A 166 -16.54 -13.38 3.06
C ALA A 166 -16.98 -14.05 4.38
N ALA A 167 -16.04 -14.58 5.15
CA ALA A 167 -16.32 -15.14 6.47
C ALA A 167 -16.84 -14.08 7.46
N GLU A 168 -16.26 -12.87 7.45
CA GLU A 168 -16.77 -11.72 8.22
C GLU A 168 -18.21 -11.38 7.84
N ARG A 169 -18.53 -11.28 6.54
CA ARG A 169 -19.90 -10.98 6.08
C ARG A 169 -20.92 -12.01 6.57
N VAL A 170 -20.56 -13.29 6.60
CA VAL A 170 -21.43 -14.34 7.16
C VAL A 170 -21.69 -14.07 8.64
N ARG A 171 -20.64 -13.78 9.43
CA ARG A 171 -20.78 -13.45 10.86
C ARG A 171 -21.58 -12.17 11.11
N GLU A 172 -21.39 -11.14 10.28
CA GLU A 172 -22.19 -9.90 10.33
C GLU A 172 -23.68 -10.20 10.13
N SER A 173 -24.00 -11.07 9.15
CA SER A 173 -25.38 -11.39 8.80
C SER A 173 -26.11 -12.20 9.87
N SER A 174 -25.39 -13.05 10.62
CA SER A 174 -25.93 -13.86 11.69
C SER A 174 -25.85 -13.19 13.07
N SER A 175 -25.35 -11.96 13.15
CA SER A 175 -25.09 -11.26 14.40
C SER A 175 -26.20 -10.26 14.74
N ASP A 176 -26.75 -10.40 15.93
CA ASP A 176 -27.70 -9.42 16.48
C ASP A 176 -27.03 -8.13 17.00
N ILE A 177 -25.70 -8.09 17.07
CA ILE A 177 -24.93 -6.94 17.56
C ILE A 177 -25.15 -5.71 16.65
N PRO A 178 -25.72 -4.60 17.15
CA PRO A 178 -26.02 -3.42 16.33
C PRO A 178 -24.80 -2.78 15.66
N SER A 179 -23.63 -2.82 16.32
CA SER A 179 -22.38 -2.25 15.77
C SER A 179 -21.83 -3.05 14.58
N ARG A 180 -22.24 -4.31 14.39
CA ARG A 180 -21.87 -5.13 13.22
C ARG A 180 -22.72 -4.83 12.00
N ARG A 181 -23.90 -4.22 12.15
CA ARG A 181 -24.79 -3.90 11.04
C ARG A 181 -24.14 -2.86 10.12
N ARG A 182 -24.02 -3.21 8.83
CA ARG A 182 -23.57 -2.24 7.82
C ARG A 182 -24.54 -1.06 7.78
N ARG A 183 -24.00 0.16 7.89
CA ARG A 183 -24.77 1.35 7.54
C ARG A 183 -25.11 1.27 6.04
N PRO A 184 -26.36 1.57 5.63
CA PRO A 184 -26.71 1.63 4.22
C PRO A 184 -25.75 2.57 3.50
N ARG A 185 -25.10 2.09 2.45
CA ARG A 185 -24.24 2.92 1.62
C ARG A 185 -25.15 3.97 0.97
N ARG A 186 -25.01 5.25 1.33
CA ARG A 186 -25.64 6.34 0.55
C ARG A 186 -25.18 6.16 -0.90
N GLN A 187 -26.09 5.78 -1.79
CA GLN A 187 -25.84 5.84 -3.22
C GLN A 187 -25.50 7.30 -3.53
N ARG A 188 -24.25 7.56 -3.94
CA ARG A 188 -23.97 8.81 -4.64
C ARG A 188 -24.72 8.72 -5.96
N GLN A 189 -25.83 9.45 -6.08
CA GLN A 189 -26.43 9.75 -7.37
C GLN A 189 -25.33 10.40 -8.23
N ASN A 190 -24.99 9.76 -9.34
CA ASN A 190 -24.05 10.29 -10.32
C ASN A 190 -24.75 11.40 -11.10
N ASP A 191 -24.87 12.58 -10.50
CA ASP A 191 -25.31 13.79 -11.19
C ASP A 191 -24.10 14.52 -11.78
N LEU A 192 -23.45 13.91 -12.77
CA LEU A 192 -22.53 14.61 -13.67
C LEU A 192 -22.64 14.01 -15.07
N ARG A 193 -23.59 14.52 -15.85
CA ARG A 193 -23.59 14.44 -17.31
C ARG A 193 -23.57 15.89 -17.83
N PRO A 194 -22.48 16.37 -18.45
CA PRO A 194 -22.51 17.68 -19.10
C PRO A 194 -23.18 17.58 -20.49
N PRO A 195 -23.73 18.70 -21.00
CA PRO A 195 -24.22 18.81 -22.38
C PRO A 195 -23.08 18.75 -23.42
#